data_AF-A0A2T1C1T8-F1
#
_entry.id   AF-A0A2T1C1T8-F1
#
_cell.length_a   1.000
_cell.length_b   1.000
_cell.length_c   1.000
_cell.angle_alpha   90.00
_cell.angle_beta   90.00
_cell.angle_gamma   90.00
#
_symmetry.space_group_name_H-M   'P 1'
#
loop_
_entity.id
_entity.type
_entity.pdbx_description
1 polymer ?
#
loop_
_entity_poly.entity_id
_entity_poly.type
_entity_poly.pdbx_seq_one_letter_code
_entity_poly.pdbx_strand_id
1 'polypeptide(L)' 'AVLVYTKLPSPTSLQRYAQENSHPVFFDQEAVTKLGRRVVRANVMDEDKETGYVRHHPERLAWALLRWYSRAQKMG' A
#
# COMPACT_ATOMS: atom_id res chain seq x y z
N ALA A 1 7.16 7.07 -8.79
CA ALA A 1 7.37 5.86 -7.96
C ALA A 1 6.02 5.24 -7.65
N VAL A 2 5.97 4.01 -7.16
CA VAL A 2 4.73 3.32 -6.74
C VAL A 2 4.85 2.97 -5.26
N LEU A 3 3.90 3.44 -4.44
CA LEU A 3 3.80 3.10 -3.02
C LEU A 3 2.93 1.85 -2.85
N VAL A 4 3.43 0.86 -2.12
CA VAL A 4 2.73 -0.41 -1.92
C VAL A 4 2.83 -0.89 -0.48
N TYR A 5 1.78 -1.58 -0.05
CA TYR A 5 1.78 -2.41 1.15
C TYR A 5 1.56 -3.88 0.74
N THR A 6 2.46 -4.77 1.15
CA THR A 6 2.49 -6.15 0.65
C THR A 6 2.00 -7.19 1.65
N LYS A 7 1.59 -6.77 2.86
CA LYS A 7 1.01 -7.69 3.83
C LYS A 7 -0.49 -7.84 3.51
N LEU A 8 -0.99 -9.07 3.58
CA LEU A 8 -2.42 -9.34 3.45
C LEU A 8 -3.21 -8.70 4.60
N PRO A 9 -4.42 -8.17 4.34
CA PRO A 9 -5.38 -7.82 5.38
C PRO A 9 -5.77 -9.02 6.25
N SER A 10 -6.44 -8.79 7.37
CA SER A 10 -6.94 -9.90 8.19
C SER A 10 -8.00 -10.74 7.46
N PRO A 11 -8.28 -11.97 7.93
CA PRO A 11 -9.36 -12.78 7.39
C PRO A 11 -10.72 -12.08 7.36
N THR A 12 -11.03 -11.25 8.37
CA THR A 12 -12.29 -10.49 8.43
C THR A 12 -12.39 -9.51 7.27
N SER A 13 -11.34 -8.73 7.02
CA SER A 13 -11.30 -7.84 5.87
C SER A 13 -11.33 -8.58 4.55
N LEU A 14 -10.57 -9.68 4.41
CA LEU A 14 -10.59 -10.49 3.19
C LEU A 14 -11.99 -11.02 2.88
N GLN A 15 -12.69 -11.53 3.89
CA GLN A 15 -14.06 -12.02 3.73
C GLN A 15 -15.04 -10.90 3.36
N ARG A 16 -14.94 -9.72 3.99
CA ARG A 16 -15.77 -8.56 3.67
C ARG A 16 -15.64 -8.17 2.20
N TYR A 17 -14.41 -7.91 1.74
CA TYR A 17 -14.20 -7.43 0.37
C TYR A 17 -14.55 -8.51 -0.67
N ALA A 18 -14.39 -9.79 -0.34
CA ALA A 18 -14.81 -10.88 -1.22
C ALA A 18 -16.33 -10.92 -1.47
N GLN A 19 -17.16 -10.46 -0.51
CA GLN A 19 -18.62 -10.35 -0.72
C GLN A 19 -18.98 -9.34 -1.82
N GLU A 20 -18.09 -8.38 -2.07
CA GLU A 20 -18.22 -7.37 -3.11
C GLU A 20 -17.35 -7.68 -4.35
N ASN A 21 -16.88 -8.93 -4.49
CA ASN A 21 -15.95 -9.36 -5.55
C ASN A 21 -14.68 -8.49 -5.63
N SER A 22 -14.22 -8.00 -4.48
CA SER A 22 -13.02 -7.18 -4.34
C SER A 22 -11.93 -7.96 -3.61
N HIS A 23 -10.69 -7.85 -4.11
CA HIS A 23 -9.55 -8.58 -3.57
C HIS A 23 -8.34 -7.66 -3.42
N PRO A 24 -7.37 -7.99 -2.53
CA PRO A 24 -6.11 -7.27 -2.48
C PRO A 24 -5.42 -7.24 -3.85
N VAL A 25 -4.94 -6.08 -4.24
CA VAL A 25 -4.19 -5.93 -5.48
C VAL A 25 -2.86 -6.66 -5.36
N PHE A 26 -2.65 -7.67 -6.19
CA PHE A 26 -1.36 -8.35 -6.29
C PHE A 26 -0.33 -7.42 -6.93
N PHE A 27 0.81 -7.23 -6.26
CA PHE A 27 1.86 -6.35 -6.74
C PHE A 27 2.93 -7.12 -7.52
N ASP A 28 3.01 -6.86 -8.82
CA ASP A 28 4.09 -7.35 -9.68
C ASP A 28 5.28 -6.36 -9.67
N GLN A 29 6.31 -6.70 -8.89
CA GLN A 29 7.52 -5.89 -8.82
C GLN A 29 8.28 -5.86 -10.15
N GLU A 30 8.31 -6.97 -10.89
CA GLU A 30 9.08 -7.06 -12.12
C GLU A 30 8.49 -6.15 -13.19
N ALA A 31 7.16 -6.24 -13.40
CA ALA A 31 6.45 -5.39 -14.34
C ALA A 31 6.63 -3.90 -14.01
N VAL A 32 6.51 -3.52 -12.75
CA VAL A 32 6.66 -2.12 -12.31
C VAL A 32 8.09 -1.62 -12.50
N THR A 33 9.09 -2.48 -12.27
CA THR A 33 10.50 -2.14 -12.48
C THR A 33 10.82 -1.95 -13.97
N LYS A 34 10.26 -2.80 -14.85
CA LYS A 34 10.39 -2.67 -16.31
C LYS A 34 9.81 -1.35 -16.85
N LEU A 35 8.81 -0.77 -16.17
CA LEU A 35 8.27 0.55 -16.47
C LEU A 35 9.16 1.72 -15.97
N GLY A 36 10.38 1.45 -15.50
CA GLY A 36 11.31 2.46 -14.97
C GLY A 36 10.82 3.11 -13.67
N ARG A 37 9.92 2.46 -12.93
CA ARG A 37 9.34 3.02 -11.70
C ARG A 37 10.02 2.43 -10.46
N ARG A 38 10.37 3.32 -9.53
CA ARG A 38 10.85 2.93 -8.20
C ARG A 38 9.70 2.42 -7.33
N VAL A 39 9.94 1.37 -6.55
CA VAL A 39 8.99 0.80 -5.60
C VAL A 39 9.26 1.33 -4.20
N VAL A 40 8.23 1.83 -3.53
CA VAL A 40 8.26 2.31 -2.15
C VAL A 40 7.39 1.39 -1.32
N ARG A 41 7.99 0.66 -0.38
CA ARG A 41 7.26 -0.22 0.54
C ARG A 41 7.06 0.47 1.87
N ALA A 42 5.82 0.63 2.30
CA ALA A 42 5.51 1.18 3.61
C ALA A 42 4.17 0.65 4.12
N ASN A 43 4.06 0.46 5.44
CA ASN A 43 2.77 0.22 6.06
C ASN A 43 2.02 1.54 6.20
N VAL A 44 1.11 1.78 5.26
CA VAL A 44 0.24 2.95 5.23
C VAL A 44 -1.22 2.59 5.43
N MET A 45 -1.51 1.35 5.84
CA MET A 45 -2.87 0.86 6.01
C MET A 45 -3.32 0.97 7.47
N ASP A 46 -4.63 1.15 7.62
CA ASP A 46 -5.40 1.00 8.84
C ASP A 46 -6.54 0.03 8.55
N GLU A 47 -6.83 -0.83 9.53
CA GLU A 47 -7.85 -1.87 9.40
C GLU A 47 -8.77 -1.78 10.60
N ASP A 48 -10.05 -1.57 10.32
CA ASP A 48 -11.11 -1.60 11.32
C ASP A 48 -11.41 -3.07 11.64
N LYS A 49 -11.08 -3.48 12.86
CA LYS A 49 -11.22 -4.87 13.31
C LYS A 49 -12.67 -5.31 13.49
N GLU A 50 -13.59 -4.37 13.70
CA GLU A 50 -15.01 -4.65 13.92
C GLU A 50 -15.74 -4.75 12.58
N THR A 51 -15.50 -3.79 11.70
CA THR A 51 -16.21 -3.71 10.42
C THR A 51 -15.51 -4.46 9.29
N GLY A 52 -14.19 -4.68 9.39
CA GLY A 52 -13.36 -5.25 8.33
C GLY A 52 -13.00 -4.27 7.21
N TYR A 53 -13.25 -2.96 7.38
CA TYR A 53 -12.83 -1.96 6.40
C TYR A 53 -11.32 -1.72 6.43
N VAL A 54 -10.74 -1.59 5.23
CA VAL A 54 -9.32 -1.29 5.04
C VAL A 54 -9.18 0.08 4.38
N ARG A 55 -8.39 0.95 4.99
CA ARG A 55 -8.14 2.33 4.50
C ARG A 55 -6.69 2.71 4.68
N HIS A 56 -6.29 3.82 4.07
CA HIS A 56 -4.99 4.40 4.41
C HIS A 56 -5.05 5.06 5.80
N HIS A 57 -4.00 4.86 6.60
CA HIS A 57 -3.75 5.69 7.75
C HIS A 57 -3.13 7.02 7.28
N PRO A 58 -3.81 8.17 7.42
CA PRO A 58 -3.42 9.42 6.79
C PRO A 58 -2.02 9.89 7.21
N GLU A 59 -1.70 9.82 8.50
CA GLU A 59 -0.36 10.22 8.97
C GLU A 59 0.76 9.33 8.44
N ARG A 60 0.60 7.99 8.49
CA ARG A 60 1.60 7.06 7.97
C ARG A 60 1.82 7.26 6.47
N LEU A 61 0.74 7.53 5.72
CA LEU A 61 0.82 7.86 4.31
C LEU A 61 1.60 9.16 4.08
N ALA A 62 1.28 10.24 4.81
CA ALA A 62 2.00 11.50 4.72
C ALA A 62 3.50 11.33 5.03
N TRP A 63 3.84 10.63 6.10
CA TRP A 63 5.23 10.33 6.47
C TRP A 63 5.96 9.52 5.40
N ALA A 64 5.30 8.52 4.80
CA ALA A 64 5.89 7.74 3.72
C ALA A 64 6.19 8.59 2.49
N LEU A 65 5.27 9.49 2.12
CA LEU A 65 5.42 10.40 0.99
C LEU A 65 6.55 11.41 1.21
N LEU A 66 6.57 12.09 2.37
CA LEU A 66 7.62 13.06 2.72
C LEU A 66 9.00 12.40 2.74
N ARG A 67 9.14 11.25 3.43
CA ARG A 67 10.41 10.53 3.50
C ARG A 67 10.91 10.08 2.14
N TRP A 68 10.02 9.61 1.27
CA TRP A 68 10.39 9.22 -0.09
C TRP A 68 10.83 10.44 -0.91
N TYR A 69 10.06 11.53 -0.89
CA TYR A 69 10.37 12.75 -1.64
C TYR A 69 11.72 13.35 -1.23
N SER A 70 11.97 13.51 0.07
CA SER A 70 13.24 14.05 0.58
C SER A 70 14.44 13.18 0.21
N ARG A 71 14.27 11.87 0.07
CA ARG A 71 15.33 10.96 -0.40
C ARG A 71 15.53 11.07 -1.90
N ALA A 72 14.46 11.13 -2.68
CA ALA A 72 14.52 11.28 -4.13
C ALA A 72 15.29 12.54 -4.54
N GLN A 73 15.08 13.66 -3.84
CA GLN A 73 15.80 14.92 -4.05
C GLN A 73 17.31 14.85 -3.76
N LYS A 74 17.77 13.93 -2.90
CA LYS A 74 19.21 13.78 -2.58
C LYS A 74 19.97 12.90 -3.58
N MET A 75 19.29 12.27 -4.53
CA MET A 75 19.89 11.35 -5.51
C MET A 75 19.62 11.76 -6.96
N GLY A 76 19.03 12.94 -7.17
CA GLY A 76 18.96 13.62 -8.46
C GLY A 76 19.90 14.81 -8.44
#